data_AF-A9UNT0-F1
#
_entry.id   AF-A9UNT0-F1
#
_cell.length_a   1.000
_cell.length_b   1.000
_cell.length_c   1.000
_cell.angle_alpha   90.00
_cell.angle_beta   90.00
_cell.angle_gamma   90.00
#
_symmetry.space_group_name_H-M   'P 1'
#
loop_
_entity.id
_entity.type
_entity.pdbx_description
1 polymer ?
#
loop_
_entity_poly.entity_id
_entity_poly.type
_entity_poly.pdbx_seq_one_letter_code
_entity_poly.pdbx_strand_id
1 'polypeptide(L)'
;MGALLIQQVGVEELRAPSTVNFARSAPALISSCFDGRLNACAVQGQYEEAEKVFVSGIRYFPDEASLYTNAAIAASQQTDASAWQRGLVHGREALQRQPDDSRTHHVVGNLQQQLGRASLAEQHFARADKIASGLPPRRAGPPRPSFDAVLDAAGPAMEVHLLSHDPFVLVVDNFVKPAEVAWIRNNAAPKLSESFTYAAHDQSVRQSQTAWLGPHEHSTLTALENRLLALLGLRFVDVAHAELQVVQYEQGGYYRSHLDTSSWHPRDITALYYLTTVQTGGGTAFQNVSAEMGDLLDSTRKQPCFDSTHHAEASEPQDHGAIVPAVAGRAVIFYNTRKDGQMDTAAYHAGCQIIKGEKWIANHWLTLRHA
;
A
#
# COMPACT_ATOMS: atom_id res chain seq x y z
N MET A 1 -13.60 16.29 -38.37
CA MET A 1 -12.47 15.41 -38.73
C MET A 1 -11.19 16.11 -38.33
N GLY A 2 -10.42 15.52 -37.42
CA GLY A 2 -9.15 16.08 -36.93
C GLY A 2 -8.62 15.21 -35.81
N ALA A 3 -7.99 14.08 -36.18
CA ALA A 3 -7.35 13.15 -35.27
C ALA A 3 -5.84 13.46 -35.22
N LEU A 4 -5.32 13.58 -34.00
CA LEU A 4 -3.91 13.77 -33.68
C LEU A 4 -3.20 12.40 -33.70
N LEU A 5 -2.15 12.26 -34.50
CA LEU A 5 -1.31 11.06 -34.57
C LEU A 5 -0.45 10.93 -33.31
N ILE A 6 -0.59 9.80 -32.60
CA ILE A 6 0.38 9.29 -31.63
C ILE A 6 1.37 8.41 -32.41
N GLN A 7 2.64 8.81 -32.44
CA GLN A 7 3.72 8.00 -33.01
C GLN A 7 3.96 6.76 -32.14
N GLN A 8 3.92 5.60 -32.79
CA GLN A 8 4.38 4.31 -32.28
C GLN A 8 5.88 4.39 -31.96
N VAL A 9 6.27 4.10 -30.72
CA VAL A 9 7.65 3.68 -30.42
C VAL A 9 7.70 2.18 -30.70
N GLY A 10 8.24 1.84 -31.87
CA GLY A 10 8.46 0.48 -32.33
C GLY A 10 9.56 -0.21 -31.53
N VAL A 11 9.32 -1.49 -31.26
CA VAL A 11 10.30 -2.44 -30.74
C VAL A 11 11.25 -2.79 -31.89
N GLU A 12 12.33 -2.02 -32.09
CA GLU A 12 13.41 -2.43 -32.98
C GLU A 12 14.76 -1.80 -32.58
N GLU A 13 15.77 -2.67 -32.46
CA GLU A 13 17.21 -2.41 -32.33
C GLU A 13 17.74 -1.73 -31.04
N LEU A 14 17.76 -2.50 -29.94
CA LEU A 14 18.90 -2.44 -29.00
C LEU A 14 20.11 -3.14 -29.65
N ARG A 15 20.78 -2.48 -30.59
CA ARG A 15 22.14 -2.88 -31.00
C ARG A 15 23.10 -2.48 -29.88
N ALA A 16 23.78 -3.48 -29.33
CA ALA A 16 24.74 -3.32 -28.25
C ALA A 16 25.92 -2.41 -28.64
N PRO A 17 26.22 -1.35 -27.86
CA PRO A 17 27.58 -0.85 -27.77
C PRO A 17 28.36 -1.79 -26.84
N SER A 18 29.56 -2.17 -27.28
CA SER A 18 30.54 -3.01 -26.59
C SER A 18 30.64 -2.69 -25.09
N THR A 19 30.08 -3.53 -24.23
CA THR A 19 29.97 -3.30 -22.79
C THR A 19 30.34 -4.55 -22.00
N VAL A 20 31.65 -4.77 -21.81
CA VAL A 20 32.14 -5.75 -20.82
C VAL A 20 32.01 -5.21 -19.38
N ASN A 21 31.64 -3.93 -19.18
CA ASN A 21 31.60 -3.29 -17.86
C ASN A 21 30.20 -2.94 -17.30
N PHE A 22 29.09 -3.18 -18.01
CA PHE A 22 27.74 -2.89 -17.47
C PHE A 22 27.14 -4.07 -16.68
N ALA A 23 27.68 -5.28 -16.84
CA ALA A 23 27.09 -6.52 -16.35
C ALA A 23 27.22 -6.76 -14.82
N ARG A 24 28.02 -5.96 -14.09
CA ARG A 24 28.23 -6.16 -12.64
C ARG A 24 27.41 -5.24 -11.72
N SER A 25 26.72 -4.23 -12.27
CA SER A 25 25.95 -3.25 -11.47
C SER A 25 24.50 -3.04 -11.94
N ALA A 26 24.02 -3.84 -12.90
CA ALA A 26 22.71 -3.66 -13.55
C ALA A 26 21.49 -4.46 -13.01
N PRO A 27 21.61 -5.54 -12.20
CA PRO A 27 20.43 -6.33 -11.80
C PRO A 27 19.32 -5.53 -11.11
N ALA A 28 19.69 -4.68 -10.14
CA ALA A 28 18.74 -3.90 -9.36
C ALA A 28 18.05 -2.78 -10.17
N LEU A 29 18.76 -2.18 -11.13
CA LEU A 29 18.19 -1.16 -12.03
C LEU A 29 17.20 -1.78 -13.00
N ILE A 30 17.52 -2.97 -13.52
CA ILE A 30 16.65 -3.72 -14.41
C ILE A 30 15.39 -4.16 -13.67
N SER A 31 15.52 -4.78 -12.49
CA SER A 31 14.37 -5.12 -11.62
C SER A 31 13.50 -3.90 -11.36
N SER A 32 14.09 -2.75 -10.98
CA SER A 32 13.34 -1.52 -10.70
C SER A 32 12.55 -1.00 -11.91
N CYS A 33 13.11 -1.06 -13.13
CA CYS A 33 12.37 -0.71 -14.35
C CYS A 33 11.19 -1.66 -14.61
N PHE A 34 11.40 -2.94 -14.34
CA PHE A 34 10.41 -4.00 -14.54
C PHE A 34 9.31 -3.95 -13.46
N ASP A 35 9.65 -3.67 -12.20
CA ASP A 35 8.71 -3.39 -11.11
C ASP A 35 7.84 -2.16 -11.44
N GLY A 36 8.45 -1.08 -11.93
CA GLY A 36 7.71 0.10 -12.40
C GLY A 36 6.72 -0.20 -13.53
N ARG A 37 7.06 -1.15 -14.43
CA ARG A 37 6.14 -1.63 -15.47
C ARG A 37 5.04 -2.53 -14.90
N LEU A 38 5.32 -3.39 -13.92
CA LEU A 38 4.30 -4.19 -13.25
C LEU A 38 3.21 -3.29 -12.69
N ASN A 39 3.64 -2.23 -11.99
CA ASN A 39 2.74 -1.26 -11.38
C ASN A 39 1.93 -0.50 -12.45
N ALA A 40 2.57 -0.03 -13.51
CA ALA A 40 1.88 0.64 -14.62
C ALA A 40 0.81 -0.26 -15.28
N CYS A 41 1.11 -1.54 -15.49
CA CYS A 41 0.15 -2.49 -16.03
C CYS A 41 -0.95 -2.85 -15.02
N ALA A 42 -0.63 -2.93 -13.73
CA ALA A 42 -1.61 -3.17 -12.67
C ALA A 42 -2.67 -2.05 -12.62
N VAL A 43 -2.25 -0.79 -12.78
CA VAL A 43 -3.16 0.37 -12.87
C VAL A 43 -4.09 0.27 -14.08
N GLN A 44 -3.67 -0.41 -15.15
CA GLN A 44 -4.47 -0.58 -16.37
C GLN A 44 -5.20 -1.93 -16.42
N GLY A 45 -5.07 -2.79 -15.40
CA GLY A 45 -5.60 -4.15 -15.41
C GLY A 45 -4.95 -5.07 -16.46
N GLN A 46 -3.82 -4.68 -17.04
CA GLN A 46 -3.16 -5.36 -18.16
C GLN A 46 -2.14 -6.40 -17.68
N TYR A 47 -2.56 -7.31 -16.82
CA TYR A 47 -1.67 -8.29 -16.20
C TYR A 47 -1.09 -9.32 -17.17
N GLU A 48 -1.80 -9.62 -18.27
CA GLU A 48 -1.30 -10.51 -19.32
C GLU A 48 -0.10 -9.88 -20.07
N GLU A 49 -0.20 -8.59 -20.39
CA GLU A 49 0.91 -7.86 -21.02
C GLU A 49 2.07 -7.66 -20.06
N ALA A 50 1.79 -7.43 -18.77
CA ALA A 50 2.82 -7.41 -17.74
C ALA A 50 3.59 -8.73 -17.71
N GLU A 51 2.90 -9.88 -17.68
CA GLU A 51 3.52 -11.21 -17.71
C GLU A 51 4.43 -11.37 -18.95
N LYS A 52 3.96 -11.00 -20.15
CA LYS A 52 4.73 -11.07 -21.41
C LYS A 52 6.03 -10.26 -21.34
N VAL A 53 5.98 -9.11 -20.68
CA VAL A 53 7.13 -8.23 -20.50
C VAL A 53 8.21 -8.88 -19.64
N PHE A 54 7.85 -9.45 -18.48
CA PHE A 54 8.81 -10.17 -17.64
C PHE A 54 9.34 -11.42 -18.34
N VAL A 55 8.48 -12.17 -19.03
CA VAL A 55 8.88 -13.34 -19.83
C VAL A 55 9.87 -12.95 -20.94
N SER A 56 9.70 -11.78 -21.56
CA SER A 56 10.69 -11.24 -22.50
C SER A 56 12.00 -10.89 -21.79
N GLY A 57 11.93 -10.22 -20.65
CA GLY A 57 13.10 -9.89 -19.82
C GLY A 57 13.92 -11.12 -19.41
N ILE A 58 13.24 -12.21 -19.03
CA ILE A 58 13.86 -13.50 -18.68
C ILE A 58 14.74 -14.05 -19.81
N ARG A 59 14.39 -13.80 -21.09
CA ARG A 59 15.22 -14.24 -22.23
C ARG A 59 16.58 -13.56 -22.26
N TYR A 60 16.66 -12.33 -21.77
CA TYR A 60 17.90 -11.55 -21.73
C TYR A 60 18.65 -11.70 -20.41
N PHE A 61 17.92 -11.96 -19.31
CA PHE A 61 18.46 -12.09 -17.95
C PHE A 61 17.91 -13.36 -17.27
N PRO A 62 18.29 -14.57 -17.73
CA PRO A 62 17.71 -15.82 -17.27
C PRO A 62 18.09 -16.19 -15.83
N ASP A 63 19.10 -15.55 -15.25
CA ASP A 63 19.55 -15.80 -13.88
C ASP A 63 18.87 -14.87 -12.86
N GLU A 64 18.10 -13.88 -13.33
CA GLU A 64 17.50 -12.85 -12.48
C GLU A 64 16.17 -13.32 -11.86
N ALA A 65 16.22 -13.79 -10.62
CA ALA A 65 15.07 -14.36 -9.90
C ALA A 65 13.87 -13.40 -9.79
N SER A 66 14.11 -12.09 -9.66
CA SER A 66 13.07 -11.06 -9.52
C SER A 66 12.13 -11.00 -10.73
N LEU A 67 12.64 -11.24 -11.95
CA LEU A 67 11.83 -11.27 -13.17
C LEU A 67 10.83 -12.43 -13.16
N TYR A 68 11.25 -13.58 -12.66
CA TYR A 68 10.38 -14.75 -12.49
C TYR A 68 9.34 -14.51 -11.38
N THR A 69 9.74 -13.89 -10.25
CA THR A 69 8.81 -13.51 -9.19
C THR A 69 7.75 -12.53 -9.70
N ASN A 70 8.14 -11.52 -10.46
CA ASN A 70 7.21 -10.54 -11.03
C ASN A 70 6.30 -11.15 -12.12
N ALA A 71 6.81 -12.07 -12.95
CA ALA A 71 5.97 -12.84 -13.87
C ALA A 71 4.93 -13.69 -13.12
N ALA A 72 5.32 -14.32 -12.01
CA ALA A 72 4.41 -15.08 -11.16
C ALA A 72 3.32 -14.18 -10.52
N ILE A 73 3.69 -12.97 -10.08
CA ILE A 73 2.73 -11.98 -9.54
C ILE A 73 1.75 -11.54 -10.62
N ALA A 74 2.25 -11.17 -11.81
CA ALA A 74 1.38 -10.78 -12.92
C ALA A 74 0.39 -11.90 -13.27
N ALA A 75 0.86 -13.15 -13.31
CA ALA A 75 0.01 -14.30 -13.55
C ALA A 75 -1.02 -14.54 -12.42
N SER A 76 -0.69 -14.28 -11.16
CA SER A 76 -1.62 -14.47 -10.03
C SER A 76 -2.78 -13.47 -10.00
N GLN A 77 -2.65 -12.34 -10.69
CA GLN A 77 -3.69 -11.31 -10.78
C GLN A 77 -4.65 -11.52 -11.96
N GLN A 78 -4.35 -12.46 -12.87
CA GLN A 78 -5.26 -12.85 -13.94
C GLN A 78 -6.41 -13.71 -13.39
N THR A 79 -7.48 -13.86 -14.16
CA THR A 79 -8.74 -14.48 -13.68
C THR A 79 -8.94 -15.92 -14.13
N ASP A 80 -7.95 -16.54 -14.77
CA ASP A 80 -8.06 -17.87 -15.34
C ASP A 80 -7.02 -18.86 -14.78
N ALA A 81 -7.44 -20.12 -14.68
CA ALA A 81 -6.61 -21.17 -14.11
C ALA A 81 -5.35 -21.48 -14.95
N SER A 82 -5.34 -21.17 -16.25
CA SER A 82 -4.16 -21.37 -17.11
C SER A 82 -3.08 -20.36 -16.75
N ALA A 83 -3.45 -19.10 -16.52
CA ALA A 83 -2.54 -18.09 -16.00
C ALA A 83 -1.95 -18.50 -14.66
N TRP A 84 -2.77 -18.97 -13.71
CA TRP A 84 -2.25 -19.39 -12.40
C TRP A 84 -1.28 -20.56 -12.50
N GLN A 85 -1.51 -21.49 -13.43
CA GLN A 85 -0.57 -22.57 -13.70
C GLN A 85 0.76 -22.07 -14.28
N ARG A 86 0.75 -21.08 -15.20
CA ARG A 86 1.99 -20.42 -15.66
C ARG A 86 2.68 -19.69 -14.53
N GLY A 87 1.93 -18.99 -13.69
CA GLY A 87 2.44 -18.32 -12.49
C GLY A 87 3.20 -19.26 -11.56
N LEU A 88 2.70 -20.49 -11.37
CA LEU A 88 3.41 -21.52 -10.58
C LEU A 88 4.71 -21.96 -11.23
N VAL A 89 4.79 -22.01 -12.56
CA VAL A 89 6.05 -22.31 -13.27
C VAL A 89 7.06 -21.20 -13.01
N HIS A 90 6.66 -19.94 -13.21
CA HIS A 90 7.53 -18.79 -12.92
C HIS A 90 7.97 -18.75 -11.46
N GLY A 91 7.04 -18.98 -10.52
CA GLY A 91 7.36 -19.03 -9.09
C GLY A 91 8.33 -20.16 -8.72
N ARG A 92 8.24 -21.32 -9.36
CA ARG A 92 9.22 -22.40 -9.17
C ARG A 92 10.60 -22.03 -9.71
N GLU A 93 10.66 -21.40 -10.88
CA GLU A 93 11.93 -20.94 -11.46
C GLU A 93 12.58 -19.85 -10.60
N ALA A 94 11.79 -18.94 -10.04
CA ALA A 94 12.24 -17.96 -9.06
C ALA A 94 12.83 -18.64 -7.81
N LEU A 95 12.10 -19.60 -7.21
CA LEU A 95 12.56 -20.33 -6.02
C LEU A 95 13.76 -21.24 -6.29
N GLN A 96 13.96 -21.73 -7.51
CA GLN A 96 15.19 -22.46 -7.85
C GLN A 96 16.42 -21.56 -7.77
N ARG A 97 16.28 -20.28 -8.15
CA ARG A 97 17.36 -19.30 -8.15
C ARG A 97 17.55 -18.67 -6.77
N GLN A 98 16.45 -18.38 -6.09
CA GLN A 98 16.43 -17.77 -4.77
C GLN A 98 15.48 -18.57 -3.85
N PRO A 99 15.94 -19.69 -3.26
CA PRO A 99 15.12 -20.59 -2.44
C PRO A 99 14.63 -19.98 -1.12
N ASP A 100 15.30 -18.92 -0.68
CA ASP A 100 14.91 -18.12 0.48
C ASP A 100 14.29 -16.78 0.02
N ASP A 101 13.73 -16.70 -1.20
CA ASP A 101 12.84 -15.57 -1.54
C ASP A 101 11.46 -15.80 -0.94
N SER A 102 11.38 -15.25 0.24
CA SER A 102 10.19 -14.99 1.01
C SER A 102 9.03 -14.55 0.06
N ARG A 103 9.21 -13.53 -0.82
CA ARG A 103 8.13 -12.96 -1.65
C ARG A 103 7.62 -13.97 -2.67
N THR A 104 8.50 -14.71 -3.35
CA THR A 104 8.09 -15.79 -4.25
C THR A 104 7.29 -16.87 -3.51
N HIS A 105 7.69 -17.27 -2.30
CA HIS A 105 6.94 -18.26 -1.52
C HIS A 105 5.49 -17.81 -1.28
N HIS A 106 5.27 -16.54 -0.91
CA HIS A 106 3.91 -16.01 -0.72
C HIS A 106 3.09 -16.03 -2.01
N VAL A 107 3.68 -15.63 -3.14
CA VAL A 107 3.00 -15.60 -4.44
C VAL A 107 2.62 -17.01 -4.89
N VAL A 108 3.52 -17.99 -4.71
CA VAL A 108 3.24 -19.40 -4.97
C VAL A 108 2.14 -19.92 -4.06
N GLY A 109 2.11 -19.50 -2.78
CA GLY A 109 1.02 -19.81 -1.85
C GLY A 109 -0.34 -19.36 -2.38
N ASN A 110 -0.45 -18.09 -2.77
CA ASN A 110 -1.68 -17.52 -3.36
C ASN A 110 -2.14 -18.29 -4.60
N LEU A 111 -1.20 -18.58 -5.51
CA LEU A 111 -1.49 -19.34 -6.74
C LEU A 111 -2.00 -20.76 -6.45
N GLN A 112 -1.41 -21.46 -5.46
CA GLN A 112 -1.90 -22.78 -5.05
C GLN A 112 -3.30 -22.69 -4.43
N GLN A 113 -3.58 -21.64 -3.65
CA GLN A 113 -4.90 -21.40 -3.08
C GLN A 113 -5.97 -21.16 -4.16
N GLN A 114 -5.67 -20.31 -5.16
CA GLN A 114 -6.54 -20.07 -6.31
C GLN A 114 -6.86 -21.36 -7.09
N LEU A 115 -5.90 -22.29 -7.13
CA LEU A 115 -6.07 -23.62 -7.74
C LEU A 115 -6.74 -24.65 -6.81
N GLY A 116 -7.23 -24.24 -5.63
CA GLY A 116 -7.92 -25.12 -4.67
C GLY A 116 -6.99 -26.06 -3.89
N ARG A 117 -5.67 -25.77 -3.84
CA ARG A 117 -4.65 -26.63 -3.21
C ARG A 117 -4.21 -26.07 -1.87
N ALA A 118 -5.14 -26.03 -0.91
CA ALA A 118 -4.95 -25.38 0.39
C ALA A 118 -3.71 -25.88 1.17
N SER A 119 -3.44 -27.19 1.19
CA SER A 119 -2.29 -27.74 1.91
C SER A 119 -0.94 -27.31 1.34
N LEU A 120 -0.84 -27.16 0.02
CA LEU A 120 0.38 -26.64 -0.62
C LEU A 120 0.51 -25.14 -0.39
N ALA A 121 -0.60 -24.40 -0.42
CA ALA A 121 -0.60 -22.99 -0.11
C ALA A 121 -0.06 -22.73 1.30
N GLU A 122 -0.56 -23.46 2.30
CA GLU A 122 -0.13 -23.37 3.69
C GLU A 122 1.37 -23.66 3.87
N GLN A 123 1.92 -24.68 3.19
CA GLN A 123 3.36 -24.95 3.23
C GLN A 123 4.19 -23.78 2.72
N HIS A 124 3.74 -23.16 1.62
CA HIS A 124 4.41 -22.01 1.03
C HIS A 124 4.31 -20.79 1.95
N PHE A 125 3.14 -20.48 2.52
CA PHE A 125 2.98 -19.40 3.49
C PHE A 125 3.82 -19.61 4.75
N ALA A 126 3.81 -20.81 5.34
CA ALA A 126 4.62 -21.12 6.52
C ALA A 126 6.12 -20.99 6.24
N ARG A 127 6.58 -21.39 5.04
CA ARG A 127 7.97 -21.20 4.62
C ARG A 127 8.30 -19.72 4.42
N ALA A 128 7.39 -18.99 3.81
CA ALA A 128 7.48 -17.55 3.64
C ALA A 128 7.66 -16.87 5.01
N ASP A 129 6.76 -17.15 5.96
CA ASP A 129 6.78 -16.56 7.30
C ASP A 129 8.05 -16.93 8.05
N LYS A 130 8.52 -18.18 7.93
CA LYS A 130 9.78 -18.62 8.54
C LYS A 130 11.00 -17.88 7.97
N ILE A 131 11.03 -17.63 6.66
CA ILE A 131 12.11 -16.86 6.03
C ILE A 131 12.05 -15.42 6.54
N ALA A 132 10.87 -14.79 6.51
CA ALA A 132 10.71 -13.42 6.98
C ALA A 132 11.04 -13.24 8.46
N SER A 133 10.71 -14.24 9.29
CA SER A 133 11.03 -14.28 10.72
C SER A 133 12.52 -14.55 10.98
N GLY A 134 13.23 -15.14 10.01
CA GLY A 134 14.66 -15.41 10.06
C GLY A 134 15.53 -14.33 9.43
N LEU A 135 14.93 -13.33 8.76
CA LEU A 135 15.64 -12.12 8.37
C LEU A 135 16.13 -11.42 9.64
N PRO A 136 17.33 -10.84 9.64
CA PRO A 136 17.78 -10.04 10.77
C PRO A 136 16.70 -9.01 11.09
N PRO A 137 16.45 -8.71 12.39
CA PRO A 137 15.47 -7.69 12.76
C PRO A 137 15.73 -6.46 11.92
N ARG A 138 14.66 -5.88 11.35
CA ARG A 138 14.74 -4.60 10.63
C ARG A 138 15.62 -3.67 11.45
N ARG A 139 16.75 -3.25 10.89
CA ARG A 139 17.66 -2.29 11.52
C ARG A 139 16.79 -1.11 11.96
N ALA A 140 16.85 -0.74 13.24
CA ALA A 140 16.12 0.34 13.91
C ALA A 140 14.89 0.89 13.18
N GLY A 141 13.72 0.74 13.79
CA GLY A 141 12.48 1.33 13.26
C GLY A 141 12.55 2.86 13.13
N PRO A 142 11.56 3.46 12.47
CA PRO A 142 11.59 4.88 12.14
C PRO A 142 11.72 5.77 13.38
N PRO A 143 12.53 6.84 13.29
CA PRO A 143 12.58 7.82 14.35
C PRO A 143 11.19 8.42 14.54
N ARG A 144 10.77 8.54 15.81
CA ARG A 144 9.53 9.22 16.19
C ARG A 144 9.89 10.66 16.55
N PRO A 145 9.38 11.69 15.85
CA PRO A 145 9.64 13.07 16.21
C PRO A 145 9.02 13.37 17.58
N SER A 146 9.64 14.27 18.34
CA SER A 146 9.00 14.86 19.51
C SER A 146 7.81 15.71 19.08
N PHE A 147 6.78 15.83 19.91
CA PHE A 147 5.60 16.62 19.57
C PHE A 147 5.95 18.10 19.29
N ASP A 148 6.87 18.69 20.04
CA ASP A 148 7.35 20.07 19.79
C ASP A 148 7.97 20.23 18.40
N ALA A 149 8.81 19.28 17.97
CA ALA A 149 9.38 19.29 16.61
C ALA A 149 8.30 19.17 15.51
N VAL A 150 7.23 18.42 15.78
CA VAL A 150 6.08 18.34 14.86
C VAL A 150 5.36 19.69 14.79
N LEU A 151 5.11 20.33 15.92
CA LEU A 151 4.46 21.64 15.98
C LEU A 151 5.29 22.72 15.24
N ASP A 152 6.61 22.71 15.44
CA ASP A 152 7.53 23.62 14.75
C ASP A 152 7.50 23.41 13.22
N ALA A 153 7.51 22.16 12.76
CA ALA A 153 7.46 21.83 11.34
C ALA A 153 6.10 22.10 10.69
N ALA A 154 5.01 21.90 11.43
CA ALA A 154 3.64 22.18 11.00
C ALA A 154 3.40 23.68 10.79
N GLY A 155 3.95 24.50 11.68
CA GLY A 155 3.71 25.95 11.72
C GLY A 155 2.24 26.30 12.03
N PRO A 156 1.86 27.58 11.91
CA PRO A 156 0.54 28.06 12.35
C PRO A 156 -0.62 27.67 11.43
N ALA A 157 -0.34 27.08 10.26
CA ALA A 157 -1.35 26.78 9.25
C ALA A 157 -2.00 25.39 9.44
N MET A 158 -1.38 24.51 10.23
CA MET A 158 -1.88 23.17 10.52
C MET A 158 -2.23 23.06 12.00
N GLU A 159 -3.33 22.38 12.29
CA GLU A 159 -3.69 22.04 13.67
C GLU A 159 -3.30 20.60 13.93
N VAL A 160 -2.53 20.37 14.98
CA VAL A 160 -1.86 19.09 15.24
C VAL A 160 -2.34 18.52 16.57
N HIS A 161 -2.79 17.28 16.55
CA HIS A 161 -3.21 16.54 17.74
C HIS A 161 -2.42 15.23 17.84
N LEU A 162 -1.73 15.02 18.95
CA LEU A 162 -1.14 13.73 19.27
C LEU A 162 -2.19 12.83 19.93
N LEU A 163 -2.66 11.85 19.17
CA LEU A 163 -3.70 10.94 19.60
C LEU A 163 -3.16 9.77 20.43
N SER A 164 -1.94 9.32 20.14
CA SER A 164 -1.25 8.33 20.97
C SER A 164 0.25 8.39 20.78
N HIS A 165 1.00 8.05 21.83
CA HIS A 165 2.45 7.87 21.78
C HIS A 165 2.87 6.45 21.38
N ASP A 166 2.03 5.45 21.70
CA ASP A 166 2.28 4.03 21.43
C ASP A 166 0.92 3.30 21.27
N PRO A 167 0.52 2.91 20.03
CA PRO A 167 1.21 3.21 18.78
C PRO A 167 1.27 4.72 18.56
N PHE A 168 2.30 5.22 17.88
CA PHE A 168 2.37 6.66 17.60
C PHE A 168 1.31 7.02 16.56
N VAL A 169 0.34 7.86 16.94
CA VAL A 169 -0.75 8.32 16.07
C VAL A 169 -0.90 9.83 16.18
N LEU A 170 -0.77 10.50 15.05
CA LEU A 170 -0.85 11.94 14.90
C LEU A 170 -2.02 12.28 13.98
N VAL A 171 -2.85 13.25 14.36
CA VAL A 171 -3.88 13.82 13.50
C VAL A 171 -3.49 15.25 13.17
N VAL A 172 -3.52 15.58 11.88
CA VAL A 172 -3.11 16.90 11.39
C VAL A 172 -4.18 17.46 10.47
N ASP A 173 -4.86 18.49 10.93
CA ASP A 173 -5.83 19.23 10.14
C ASP A 173 -5.16 20.24 9.22
N ASN A 174 -5.82 20.52 8.09
CA ASN A 174 -5.31 21.38 7.02
C ASN A 174 -3.97 20.92 6.42
N PHE A 175 -3.65 19.62 6.54
CA PHE A 175 -2.41 19.04 6.03
C PHE A 175 -2.39 19.00 4.49
N VAL A 176 -3.47 18.50 3.87
CA VAL A 176 -3.64 18.48 2.41
C VAL A 176 -4.45 19.70 1.98
N LYS A 177 -3.89 20.52 1.09
CA LYS A 177 -4.53 21.77 0.68
C LYS A 177 -5.76 21.49 -0.19
N PRO A 178 -6.80 22.34 -0.18
CA PRO A 178 -7.99 22.13 -1.00
C PRO A 178 -7.72 21.92 -2.50
N ALA A 179 -6.74 22.64 -3.06
CA ALA A 179 -6.33 22.47 -4.46
C ALA A 179 -5.64 21.10 -4.71
N GLU A 180 -4.90 20.58 -3.74
CA GLU A 180 -4.26 19.27 -3.81
C GLU A 180 -5.31 18.16 -3.70
N VAL A 181 -6.28 18.30 -2.78
CA VAL A 181 -7.44 17.40 -2.68
C VAL A 181 -8.19 17.31 -4.01
N ALA A 182 -8.53 18.46 -4.61
CA ALA A 182 -9.22 18.50 -5.89
C ALA A 182 -8.39 17.84 -7.01
N TRP A 183 -7.09 18.13 -7.07
CA TRP A 183 -6.20 17.54 -8.06
C TRP A 183 -6.11 16.03 -7.92
N ILE A 184 -5.90 15.50 -6.70
CA ILE A 184 -5.81 14.06 -6.43
C ILE A 184 -7.11 13.36 -6.85
N ARG A 185 -8.26 13.87 -6.42
CA ARG A 185 -9.56 13.28 -6.78
C ARG A 185 -9.81 13.26 -8.28
N ASN A 186 -9.55 14.37 -8.97
CA ASN A 186 -9.81 14.47 -10.41
C ASN A 186 -8.93 13.53 -11.24
N ASN A 187 -7.69 13.26 -10.79
CA ASN A 187 -6.77 12.36 -11.50
C ASN A 187 -6.93 10.89 -11.09
N ALA A 188 -7.46 10.63 -9.90
CA ALA A 188 -7.77 9.27 -9.44
C ALA A 188 -9.11 8.76 -9.98
N ALA A 189 -10.15 9.61 -10.06
CA ALA A 189 -11.50 9.23 -10.48
C ALA A 189 -11.56 8.41 -11.78
N PRO A 190 -10.88 8.78 -12.89
CA PRO A 190 -10.92 7.98 -14.12
C PRO A 190 -10.13 6.66 -14.03
N LYS A 191 -9.30 6.47 -12.99
CA LYS A 191 -8.47 5.28 -12.75
C LYS A 191 -9.09 4.34 -11.71
N LEU A 192 -10.26 4.65 -11.14
CA LEU A 192 -10.88 3.84 -10.09
C LEU A 192 -11.36 2.49 -10.66
N SER A 193 -10.95 1.41 -10.00
CA SER A 193 -11.46 0.05 -10.21
C SER A 193 -11.84 -0.59 -8.88
N GLU A 194 -12.64 -1.65 -8.88
CA GLU A 194 -12.96 -2.38 -7.64
C GLU A 194 -11.68 -2.80 -6.90
N SER A 195 -11.71 -2.69 -5.56
CA SER A 195 -10.54 -2.97 -4.72
C SER A 195 -10.46 -4.45 -4.42
N PHE A 196 -9.30 -5.05 -4.66
CA PHE A 196 -9.02 -6.44 -4.30
C PHE A 196 -8.17 -6.48 -3.03
N THR A 197 -8.51 -7.36 -2.10
CA THR A 197 -7.57 -7.73 -1.02
C THR A 197 -6.68 -8.87 -1.52
N TYR A 198 -5.46 -9.00 -0.98
CA TYR A 198 -4.52 -10.07 -1.37
C TYR A 198 -5.08 -11.49 -1.15
N ALA A 199 -6.21 -11.64 -0.44
CA ALA A 199 -6.78 -12.93 -0.07
C ALA A 199 -7.95 -13.42 -0.95
N ALA A 200 -8.65 -12.57 -1.71
CA ALA A 200 -9.68 -12.94 -2.70
C ALA A 200 -10.46 -11.69 -3.18
N HIS A 201 -11.32 -11.86 -4.20
CA HIS A 201 -12.53 -11.06 -4.42
C HIS A 201 -13.50 -11.21 -3.22
N ASP A 202 -13.06 -10.88 -2.02
CA ASP A 202 -13.87 -11.01 -0.82
C ASP A 202 -14.38 -9.64 -0.37
N GLN A 203 -15.59 -9.31 -0.82
CA GLN A 203 -16.34 -8.12 -0.41
C GLN A 203 -16.68 -8.14 1.10
N SER A 204 -16.47 -9.26 1.80
CA SER A 204 -16.64 -9.32 3.26
C SER A 204 -15.56 -8.55 4.00
N VAL A 205 -14.38 -8.33 3.40
CA VAL A 205 -13.25 -7.65 4.05
C VAL A 205 -13.24 -6.15 3.75
N ARG A 206 -13.55 -5.77 2.51
CA ARG A 206 -13.50 -4.38 2.04
C ARG A 206 -14.45 -4.16 0.86
N GLN A 207 -15.18 -3.05 0.90
CA GLN A 207 -16.07 -2.61 -0.18
C GLN A 207 -15.69 -1.19 -0.63
N SER A 208 -14.85 -1.08 -1.67
CA SER A 208 -14.36 0.20 -2.18
C SER A 208 -13.82 0.08 -3.62
N GLN A 209 -13.54 1.22 -4.23
CA GLN A 209 -12.75 1.35 -5.46
C GLN A 209 -11.37 1.93 -5.16
N THR A 210 -10.33 1.53 -5.90
CA THR A 210 -8.94 1.98 -5.73
C THR A 210 -8.37 2.49 -7.05
N ALA A 211 -7.53 3.51 -6.96
CA ALA A 211 -6.67 4.04 -8.01
C ALA A 211 -5.27 4.29 -7.44
N TRP A 212 -4.25 4.34 -8.30
CA TRP A 212 -2.88 4.63 -7.90
C TRP A 212 -2.33 5.82 -8.66
N LEU A 213 -1.60 6.69 -7.96
CA LEU A 213 -0.90 7.84 -8.52
C LEU A 213 0.60 7.73 -8.18
N GLY A 214 1.45 7.69 -9.20
CA GLY A 214 2.89 7.57 -9.04
C GLY A 214 3.55 8.81 -8.42
N PRO A 215 4.62 8.66 -7.62
CA PRO A 215 5.21 9.73 -6.80
C PRO A 215 5.78 10.93 -7.60
N HIS A 216 6.01 10.76 -8.90
CA HIS A 216 6.54 11.79 -9.79
C HIS A 216 5.58 12.16 -10.94
N GLU A 217 4.31 11.73 -10.87
CA GLU A 217 3.31 12.10 -11.88
C GLU A 217 3.03 13.60 -11.90
N HIS A 218 3.16 14.29 -10.75
CA HIS A 218 2.88 15.73 -10.64
C HIS A 218 3.54 16.35 -9.41
N SER A 219 3.84 17.66 -9.49
CA SER A 219 4.43 18.43 -8.40
C SER A 219 3.58 18.46 -7.13
N THR A 220 2.26 18.28 -7.25
CA THR A 220 1.33 18.10 -6.11
C THR A 220 1.75 16.95 -5.20
N LEU A 221 2.10 15.79 -5.79
CA LEU A 221 2.45 14.60 -5.02
C LEU A 221 3.81 14.77 -4.34
N THR A 222 4.78 15.33 -5.07
CA THR A 222 6.09 15.68 -4.50
C THR A 222 5.99 16.73 -3.38
N ALA A 223 5.12 17.73 -3.52
CA ALA A 223 4.89 18.73 -2.48
C ALA A 223 4.22 18.14 -1.23
N LEU A 224 3.33 17.17 -1.40
CA LEU A 224 2.67 16.46 -0.32
C LEU A 224 3.66 15.53 0.42
N GLU A 225 4.49 14.80 -0.31
CA GLU A 225 5.55 13.95 0.25
C GLU A 225 6.58 14.79 1.03
N ASN A 226 7.11 15.85 0.43
CA ASN A 226 8.09 16.72 1.10
C ASN A 226 7.53 17.32 2.40
N ARG A 227 6.24 17.66 2.42
CA ARG A 227 5.56 18.13 3.63
C ARG A 227 5.46 17.05 4.70
N LEU A 228 5.12 15.81 4.32
CA LEU A 228 5.08 14.68 5.24
C LEU A 228 6.46 14.40 5.83
N LEU A 229 7.49 14.35 4.98
CA LEU A 229 8.86 14.10 5.42
C LEU A 229 9.37 15.20 6.35
N ALA A 230 9.12 16.47 6.02
CA ALA A 230 9.48 17.60 6.88
C ALA A 230 8.77 17.53 8.25
N LEU A 231 7.47 17.22 8.27
CA LEU A 231 6.69 17.06 9.49
C LEU A 231 7.25 15.95 10.40
N LEU A 232 7.74 14.86 9.79
CA LEU A 232 8.29 13.71 10.50
C LEU A 232 9.80 13.82 10.80
N GLY A 233 10.46 14.89 10.35
CA GLY A 233 11.91 15.04 10.46
C GLY A 233 12.70 14.02 9.63
N LEU A 234 12.10 13.47 8.58
CA LEU A 234 12.71 12.50 7.68
C LEU A 234 13.28 13.20 6.45
N ARG A 235 14.31 12.61 5.83
CA ARG A 235 14.85 13.09 4.55
C ARG A 235 14.33 12.22 3.42
N PHE A 236 14.26 12.81 2.23
CA PHE A 236 13.89 12.10 1.00
C PHE A 236 14.73 10.82 0.77
N VAL A 237 16.04 10.88 1.07
CA VAL A 237 16.96 9.73 0.93
C VAL A 237 16.72 8.61 1.94
N ASP A 238 15.98 8.86 3.01
CA ASP A 238 15.73 7.89 4.08
C ASP A 238 14.53 6.99 3.78
N VAL A 239 13.75 7.25 2.71
CA VAL A 239 12.50 6.53 2.43
C VAL A 239 12.43 6.00 1.00
N ALA A 240 11.75 4.87 0.81
CA ALA A 240 11.28 4.42 -0.49
C ALA A 240 10.01 5.20 -0.85
N HIS A 241 9.98 5.75 -2.06
CA HIS A 241 8.86 6.56 -2.56
C HIS A 241 7.82 5.62 -3.16
N ALA A 242 6.73 5.40 -2.44
CA ALA A 242 5.63 4.55 -2.87
C ALA A 242 4.61 5.33 -3.70
N GLU A 243 3.81 4.61 -4.47
CA GLU A 243 2.64 5.19 -5.12
C GLU A 243 1.58 5.59 -4.09
N LEU A 244 0.88 6.69 -4.35
CA LEU A 244 -0.23 7.13 -3.54
C LEU A 244 -1.47 6.29 -3.90
N GLN A 245 -1.97 5.51 -2.95
CA GLN A 245 -3.19 4.74 -3.14
C GLN A 245 -4.41 5.61 -2.85
N VAL A 246 -5.20 5.95 -3.87
CA VAL A 246 -6.46 6.68 -3.68
C VAL A 246 -7.61 5.69 -3.63
N VAL A 247 -8.47 5.81 -2.62
CA VAL A 247 -9.57 4.89 -2.39
C VAL A 247 -10.88 5.66 -2.26
N GLN A 248 -11.93 5.17 -2.92
CA GLN A 248 -13.28 5.67 -2.82
C GLN A 248 -14.20 4.60 -2.22
N TYR A 249 -14.94 4.99 -1.19
CA TYR A 249 -15.98 4.18 -0.57
C TYR A 249 -17.31 4.89 -0.76
N GLU A 250 -18.28 4.15 -1.27
CA GLU A 250 -19.68 4.59 -1.31
C GLU A 250 -20.36 4.40 0.06
N GLN A 251 -21.60 4.85 0.17
CA GLN A 251 -22.42 4.61 1.35
C GLN A 251 -22.51 3.09 1.62
N GLY A 252 -22.33 2.71 2.88
CA GLY A 252 -22.24 1.33 3.33
C GLY A 252 -20.84 0.72 3.24
N GLY A 253 -19.92 1.32 2.49
CA GLY A 253 -18.54 0.84 2.35
C GLY A 253 -17.75 0.90 3.67
N TYR A 254 -16.78 0.01 3.82
CA TYR A 254 -15.96 -0.14 5.03
C TYR A 254 -14.65 -0.87 4.73
N TYR A 255 -13.76 -0.92 5.73
CA TYR A 255 -12.58 -1.78 5.73
C TYR A 255 -12.37 -2.37 7.13
N ARG A 256 -12.36 -3.70 7.25
CA ARG A 256 -12.11 -4.43 8.51
C ARG A 256 -10.76 -4.09 9.15
N SER A 257 -10.62 -4.47 10.42
CA SER A 257 -9.39 -4.24 11.17
C SER A 257 -8.19 -4.94 10.53
N HIS A 258 -7.10 -4.20 10.33
CA HIS A 258 -5.89 -4.72 9.72
C HIS A 258 -4.65 -3.95 10.18
N LEU A 259 -3.48 -4.50 9.85
CA LEU A 259 -2.21 -3.79 9.88
C LEU A 259 -1.82 -3.44 8.44
N ASP A 260 -1.27 -2.25 8.25
CA ASP A 260 -0.76 -1.85 6.94
C ASP A 260 0.54 -2.57 6.60
N THR A 261 1.38 -2.79 7.60
CA THR A 261 2.67 -3.48 7.41
C THR A 261 2.50 -4.99 7.49
N SER A 262 3.32 -5.68 6.72
CA SER A 262 3.54 -7.11 6.86
C SER A 262 5.01 -7.42 6.66
N SER A 263 5.41 -8.65 6.99
CA SER A 263 6.69 -9.24 6.61
C SER A 263 7.06 -9.07 5.13
N TRP A 264 6.05 -8.89 4.28
CA TRP A 264 6.11 -8.95 2.81
C TRP A 264 6.11 -7.60 2.15
N HIS A 265 5.25 -6.73 2.66
CA HIS A 265 5.05 -5.37 2.21
C HIS A 265 5.30 -4.49 3.43
N PRO A 266 6.58 -4.32 3.78
CA PRO A 266 6.91 -3.53 4.93
C PRO A 266 6.53 -2.07 4.68
N ARG A 267 5.81 -1.49 5.63
CA ARG A 267 5.39 -0.09 5.58
C ARG A 267 5.61 0.46 6.96
N ASP A 268 6.70 1.18 7.19
CA ASP A 268 7.10 1.58 8.54
C ASP A 268 6.16 2.66 9.10
N ILE A 269 5.65 3.54 8.23
CA ILE A 269 4.73 4.63 8.57
C ILE A 269 3.62 4.71 7.53
N THR A 270 2.39 4.95 7.97
CA THR A 270 1.26 5.30 7.10
C THR A 270 0.86 6.74 7.34
N ALA A 271 0.68 7.51 6.27
CA ALA A 271 -0.07 8.76 6.28
C ALA A 271 -1.34 8.59 5.44
N LEU A 272 -2.49 8.53 6.11
CA LEU A 272 -3.81 8.48 5.49
C LEU A 272 -4.37 9.89 5.38
N TYR A 273 -4.68 10.32 4.16
CA TYR A 273 -5.26 11.64 3.89
C TYR A 273 -6.76 11.51 3.59
N TYR A 274 -7.60 12.26 4.28
CA TYR A 274 -9.00 12.38 3.91
C TYR A 274 -9.17 13.40 2.78
N LEU A 275 -9.78 12.98 1.68
CA LEU A 275 -10.03 13.81 0.49
C LEU A 275 -11.50 14.29 0.41
N THR A 276 -12.37 13.76 1.26
CA THR A 276 -13.73 14.26 1.49
C THR A 276 -14.04 14.36 2.97
N THR A 277 -14.94 15.28 3.32
CA THR A 277 -15.60 15.26 4.63
C THR A 277 -16.81 14.34 4.54
N VAL A 278 -16.86 13.32 5.38
CA VAL A 278 -17.99 12.36 5.42
C VAL A 278 -19.06 12.91 6.35
N GLN A 279 -20.33 12.90 5.93
CA GLN A 279 -21.41 13.45 6.77
C GLN A 279 -21.68 12.62 8.02
N THR A 280 -21.67 11.29 7.91
CA THR A 280 -21.89 10.39 9.06
C THR A 280 -21.21 9.04 8.84
N GLY A 281 -20.48 8.55 9.86
CA GLY A 281 -19.65 7.35 9.76
C GLY A 281 -18.31 7.61 9.05
N GLY A 282 -17.70 6.56 8.51
CA GLY A 282 -16.50 6.70 7.65
C GLY A 282 -15.20 7.10 8.35
N GLY A 283 -15.18 7.21 9.68
CA GLY A 283 -13.95 7.48 10.44
C GLY A 283 -12.89 6.38 10.29
N THR A 284 -11.69 6.64 10.82
CA THR A 284 -10.64 5.62 10.99
C THR A 284 -10.54 5.28 12.47
N ALA A 285 -10.80 4.02 12.81
CA ALA A 285 -10.78 3.52 14.18
C ALA A 285 -9.43 2.90 14.53
N PHE A 286 -8.96 3.10 15.76
CA PHE A 286 -7.74 2.51 16.32
C PHE A 286 -8.08 1.75 17.60
N GLN A 287 -8.16 0.43 17.49
CA GLN A 287 -8.70 -0.45 18.54
C GLN A 287 -7.89 -0.40 19.85
N ASN A 288 -6.58 -0.15 19.76
CA ASN A 288 -5.69 -0.12 20.92
C ASN A 288 -5.32 1.31 21.35
N VAL A 289 -6.05 2.32 20.88
CA VAL A 289 -5.88 3.71 21.31
C VAL A 289 -7.10 4.12 22.13
N SER A 290 -6.88 4.68 23.32
CA SER A 290 -7.96 5.07 24.23
C SER A 290 -8.96 6.01 23.57
N ALA A 291 -10.25 5.67 23.68
CA ALA A 291 -11.35 6.51 23.22
C ALA A 291 -11.25 7.92 23.79
N GLU A 292 -10.85 8.10 25.06
CA GLU A 292 -10.74 9.41 25.72
C GLU A 292 -9.84 10.43 24.99
N MET A 293 -8.85 9.94 24.22
CA MET A 293 -8.00 10.82 23.40
C MET A 293 -8.62 11.12 22.02
N GLY A 294 -9.32 10.16 21.41
CA GLY A 294 -10.03 10.34 20.12
C GLY A 294 -11.27 11.22 20.25
N ASP A 295 -11.86 11.13 21.42
CA ASP A 295 -12.94 11.93 21.95
C ASP A 295 -12.70 13.45 21.85
N LEU A 296 -11.44 13.89 21.88
CA LEU A 296 -11.08 15.31 21.70
C LEU A 296 -11.34 15.83 20.27
N LEU A 297 -11.53 14.94 19.28
CA LEU A 297 -11.68 15.29 17.87
C LEU A 297 -13.14 15.31 17.38
N ASP A 298 -14.09 14.69 18.10
CA ASP A 298 -15.54 14.84 17.90
C ASP A 298 -16.34 14.31 19.10
N SER A 299 -17.49 14.94 19.37
CA SER A 299 -18.45 14.61 20.45
C SER A 299 -19.52 13.58 20.03
N THR A 300 -19.55 13.13 18.78
CA THR A 300 -20.56 12.20 18.22
C THR A 300 -20.32 10.70 18.53
N ARG A 301 -19.42 10.41 19.47
CA ARG A 301 -18.79 9.12 19.92
C ARG A 301 -19.67 7.92 20.27
N LYS A 302 -20.93 7.83 19.82
CA LYS A 302 -21.84 6.75 20.24
C LYS A 302 -22.31 5.82 19.13
N GLN A 303 -21.87 6.02 17.88
CA GLN A 303 -22.17 5.06 16.83
C GLN A 303 -21.05 4.01 16.74
N PRO A 304 -21.38 2.72 16.74
CA PRO A 304 -20.41 1.68 16.47
C PRO A 304 -19.79 1.91 15.09
N CYS A 305 -18.51 1.56 14.94
CA CYS A 305 -17.76 1.74 13.69
C CYS A 305 -18.40 0.97 12.54
N PHE A 306 -19.24 -0.02 12.85
CA PHE A 306 -19.95 -0.85 11.89
C PHE A 306 -21.36 -1.22 12.42
N ASP A 307 -22.30 -1.48 11.50
CA ASP A 307 -23.62 -2.02 11.87
C ASP A 307 -23.58 -3.54 12.18
N SER A 308 -24.27 -3.91 13.27
CA SER A 308 -24.60 -5.28 13.71
C SER A 308 -25.10 -6.24 12.62
N THR A 309 -25.69 -5.73 11.54
CA THR A 309 -26.22 -6.56 10.43
C THR A 309 -25.13 -7.11 9.52
N HIS A 310 -23.93 -6.53 9.53
CA HIS A 310 -22.77 -6.98 8.75
C HIS A 310 -21.75 -7.80 9.58
N HIS A 311 -22.02 -8.00 10.88
CA HIS A 311 -21.16 -8.74 11.82
C HIS A 311 -21.76 -10.08 12.24
N ALA A 312 -21.80 -11.03 11.32
CA ALA A 312 -22.07 -12.42 11.67
C ALA A 312 -20.82 -13.19 12.17
N GLU A 313 -19.63 -12.57 12.18
CA GLU A 313 -18.40 -13.23 12.66
C GLU A 313 -17.94 -12.66 14.00
N ALA A 314 -17.76 -13.56 14.97
CA ALA A 314 -17.58 -13.29 16.40
C ALA A 314 -16.21 -12.70 16.81
N SER A 315 -15.43 -12.14 15.86
CA SER A 315 -14.01 -11.82 16.05
C SER A 315 -13.63 -10.34 15.96
N GLU A 316 -14.51 -9.45 15.50
CA GLU A 316 -14.21 -8.00 15.51
C GLU A 316 -14.53 -7.40 16.89
N PRO A 317 -13.61 -6.64 17.52
CA PRO A 317 -13.84 -6.01 18.81
C PRO A 317 -15.07 -5.11 18.78
N GLN A 318 -15.94 -5.24 19.79
CA GLN A 318 -17.08 -4.35 19.99
C GLN A 318 -16.65 -2.93 20.41
N ASP A 319 -15.45 -2.82 20.99
CA ASP A 319 -14.80 -1.55 21.29
C ASP A 319 -13.77 -1.23 20.19
N HIS A 320 -13.98 -0.10 19.53
CA HIS A 320 -13.16 0.33 18.40
C HIS A 320 -12.09 1.36 18.81
N GLY A 321 -11.98 1.67 20.10
CA GLY A 321 -11.05 2.66 20.63
C GLY A 321 -11.30 4.05 20.07
N ALA A 322 -10.22 4.80 19.81
CA ALA A 322 -10.30 6.13 19.23
C ALA A 322 -10.75 6.08 17.76
N ILE A 323 -11.72 6.92 17.39
CA ILE A 323 -12.17 7.08 16.00
C ILE A 323 -11.84 8.49 15.54
N VAL A 324 -11.04 8.60 14.47
CA VAL A 324 -10.74 9.88 13.82
C VAL A 324 -11.78 10.15 12.72
N PRO A 325 -12.55 11.25 12.79
CA PRO A 325 -13.52 11.60 11.75
C PRO A 325 -12.86 11.95 10.42
N ALA A 326 -13.50 11.56 9.33
CA ALA A 326 -13.08 11.89 7.97
C ALA A 326 -13.44 13.34 7.63
N VAL A 327 -12.45 14.23 7.65
CA VAL A 327 -12.57 15.66 7.32
C VAL A 327 -11.62 15.96 6.16
N ALA A 328 -12.12 16.55 5.07
CA ALA A 328 -11.28 16.84 3.90
C ALA A 328 -10.06 17.69 4.28
N GLY A 329 -8.87 17.27 3.84
CA GLY A 329 -7.61 17.95 4.15
C GLY A 329 -6.90 17.43 5.41
N ARG A 330 -7.59 16.68 6.27
CA ARG A 330 -7.00 16.05 7.47
C ARG A 330 -6.12 14.87 7.08
N ALA A 331 -4.98 14.75 7.76
CA ALA A 331 -4.10 13.58 7.72
C ALA A 331 -4.15 12.82 9.05
N VAL A 332 -4.11 11.49 8.98
CA VAL A 332 -3.89 10.59 10.11
C VAL A 332 -2.59 9.85 9.84
N ILE A 333 -1.57 10.13 10.65
CA ILE A 333 -0.23 9.61 10.47
C ILE A 333 0.08 8.66 11.62
N PHE A 334 0.37 7.41 11.32
CA PHE A 334 0.64 6.40 12.33
C PHE A 334 1.80 5.49 11.96
N TYR A 335 2.48 4.99 12.99
CA TYR A 335 3.66 4.16 12.85
C TYR A 335 3.23 2.69 12.94
N ASN A 336 3.51 1.92 11.89
CA ASN A 336 3.18 0.48 11.86
C ASN A 336 4.28 -0.38 12.47
N THR A 337 5.43 0.22 12.77
CA THR A 337 6.58 -0.45 13.38
C THR A 337 7.04 0.28 14.63
N ARG A 338 7.52 -0.51 15.59
CA ARG A 338 8.13 -0.02 16.82
C ARG A 338 9.54 0.50 16.55
N LYS A 339 10.14 1.17 17.54
CA LYS A 339 11.53 1.68 17.44
C LYS A 339 12.58 0.58 17.19
N ASP A 340 12.27 -0.67 17.54
CA ASP A 340 13.11 -1.84 17.27
C ASP A 340 12.89 -2.44 15.86
N GLY A 341 12.05 -1.81 15.03
CA GLY A 341 11.75 -2.23 13.65
C GLY A 341 10.74 -3.38 13.55
N GLN A 342 10.25 -3.90 14.69
CA GLN A 342 9.22 -4.94 14.70
C GLN A 342 7.86 -4.35 14.39
N MET A 343 6.98 -5.15 13.80
CA MET A 343 5.58 -4.77 13.58
C MET A 343 4.91 -4.39 14.90
N ASP A 344 4.21 -3.25 14.90
CA ASP A 344 3.48 -2.76 16.06
C ASP A 344 2.02 -3.23 15.96
N THR A 345 1.69 -4.31 16.66
CA THR A 345 0.32 -4.83 16.69
C THR A 345 -0.66 -3.84 17.34
N ALA A 346 -0.19 -2.85 18.09
CA ALA A 346 -1.09 -1.84 18.63
C ALA A 346 -1.65 -0.91 17.52
N ALA A 347 -1.00 -0.84 16.36
CA ALA A 347 -1.42 -0.04 15.21
C ALA A 347 -2.57 -0.65 14.37
N TYR A 348 -3.25 -1.69 14.87
CA TYR A 348 -4.48 -2.19 14.25
C TYR A 348 -5.49 -1.06 14.07
N HIS A 349 -5.97 -0.92 12.85
CA HIS A 349 -6.92 0.12 12.49
C HIS A 349 -7.94 -0.36 11.48
N ALA A 350 -9.07 0.34 11.42
CA ALA A 350 -10.19 0.01 10.56
C ALA A 350 -10.79 1.25 9.92
N GLY A 351 -11.42 1.07 8.75
CA GLY A 351 -12.26 2.09 8.13
C GLY A 351 -13.71 1.85 8.49
N CYS A 352 -14.27 2.72 9.33
CA CYS A 352 -15.67 2.61 9.76
C CYS A 352 -16.63 2.71 8.58
N GLN A 353 -17.78 2.05 8.74
CA GLN A 353 -18.86 2.05 7.77
C GLN A 353 -19.34 3.48 7.50
N ILE A 354 -19.58 3.79 6.23
CA ILE A 354 -20.15 5.07 5.84
C ILE A 354 -21.66 5.00 5.94
N ILE A 355 -22.25 5.75 6.86
CA ILE A 355 -23.70 5.78 7.08
C ILE A 355 -24.35 6.74 6.09
N LYS A 356 -23.72 7.91 5.86
CA LYS A 356 -24.20 8.91 4.91
C LYS A 356 -23.02 9.64 4.28
N GLY A 357 -22.99 9.65 2.95
CA GLY A 357 -21.96 10.32 2.16
C GLY A 357 -21.13 9.41 1.29
N GLU A 358 -20.00 9.95 0.83
CA GLU A 358 -18.92 9.21 0.20
C GLU A 358 -17.60 9.54 0.90
N LYS A 359 -16.73 8.53 1.04
CA LYS A 359 -15.40 8.70 1.61
C LYS A 359 -14.36 8.51 0.53
N TRP A 360 -13.55 9.54 0.33
CA TRP A 360 -12.31 9.43 -0.44
C TRP A 360 -11.13 9.56 0.50
N ILE A 361 -10.17 8.65 0.39
CA ILE A 361 -8.89 8.72 1.11
C ILE A 361 -7.72 8.54 0.15
N ALA A 362 -6.54 8.95 0.59
CA ALA A 362 -5.29 8.57 -0.03
C ALA A 362 -4.33 8.00 1.02
N ASN A 363 -3.86 6.77 0.84
CA ASN A 363 -2.85 6.16 1.68
C ASN A 363 -1.46 6.42 1.07
N HIS A 364 -0.59 6.99 1.90
CA HIS A 364 0.82 7.21 1.58
C HIS A 364 1.67 6.41 2.56
N TRP A 365 2.26 5.33 2.07
CA TRP A 365 3.10 4.46 2.89
C TRP A 365 4.57 4.82 2.73
N LEU A 366 5.26 5.01 3.85
CA LEU A 366 6.70 5.20 3.88
C LEU A 366 7.36 3.92 4.35
N THR A 367 8.34 3.47 3.57
CA THR A 367 9.27 2.40 3.98
C THR A 367 10.64 3.02 4.13
N LEU A 368 11.30 2.82 5.26
CA LEU A 368 12.65 3.34 5.44
C LEU A 368 13.65 2.57 4.56
N ARG A 369 14.55 3.32 3.92
CA ARG A 369 15.76 2.75 3.34
C ARG A 369 16.73 2.54 4.50
N HIS A 370 16.89 1.30 4.91
CA HIS A 370 17.94 0.95 5.86
C HIS A 370 19.31 1.21 5.20
N ALA A 371 20.13 2.05 5.82
CA ALA A 371 21.55 2.20 5.49
C ALA A 371 22.35 0.96 5.90
#